data_AF-A0A7K2JLX3-F1
#
_entry.id   AF-A0A7K2JLX3-F1
#
_cell.length_a   1.000
_cell.length_b   1.000
_cell.length_c   1.000
_cell.angle_alpha   90.00
_cell.angle_beta   90.00
_cell.angle_gamma   90.00
#
_symmetry.space_group_name_H-M   'P 1'
#
loop_
_entity.id
_entity.type
_entity.pdbx_description
1 polymer ?
#
loop_
_entity_poly.entity_id
_entity_poly.type
_entity_poly.pdbx_seq_one_letter_code
_entity_poly.pdbx_strand_id
1 'polypeptide(L)'
;MAAQRTYTTHPLVLRRVTVRRVHEVTPRMRRVVLGGDQLGPFTRDGVRHPAFAAPGFDDHVKVILAADGDVRAALPAQLPHGVEWTPAEHRLTRDYTPRRVDAEAGEFDLDFVVHGDGPAAAWAASARVGDELWFVGPKSSLRLPEGLDWILL
;
A
#
# COMPACT_ATOMS: atom_id res chain seq x y z
N MET A 1 -34.50 -5.95 -2.87
CA MET A 1 -33.39 -6.59 -3.62
C MET A 1 -32.31 -6.96 -2.64
N ALA A 2 -31.65 -8.12 -2.77
CA ALA A 2 -30.54 -8.47 -1.89
C ALA A 2 -29.39 -7.47 -2.10
N ALA A 3 -28.85 -6.96 -1.00
CA ALA A 3 -27.71 -6.04 -1.02
C ALA A 3 -26.47 -6.80 -1.54
N GLN A 4 -26.08 -6.55 -2.80
CA GLN A 4 -24.99 -7.29 -3.45
C GLN A 4 -23.67 -6.55 -3.30
N ARG A 5 -22.65 -7.24 -2.78
CA ARG A 5 -21.27 -6.72 -2.74
C ARG A 5 -20.69 -6.65 -4.15
N THR A 6 -19.91 -5.60 -4.43
CA THR A 6 -19.20 -5.46 -5.70
C THR A 6 -17.75 -5.86 -5.54
N TYR A 7 -17.33 -6.91 -6.24
CA TYR A 7 -15.93 -7.34 -6.31
C TYR A 7 -15.26 -6.72 -7.55
N THR A 8 -14.08 -6.12 -7.37
CA THR A 8 -13.28 -5.56 -8.47
C THR A 8 -11.86 -6.09 -8.37
N THR A 9 -11.30 -6.58 -9.48
CA THR A 9 -9.88 -6.95 -9.56
C THR A 9 -9.06 -5.76 -10.05
N HIS A 10 -7.83 -5.67 -9.55
CA HIS A 10 -6.87 -4.64 -9.95
C HIS A 10 -5.60 -5.30 -10.50
N PRO A 11 -4.92 -4.68 -11.48
CA PRO A 11 -3.58 -5.13 -11.86
C PRO A 11 -2.62 -4.96 -10.68
N LEU A 12 -1.78 -5.97 -10.42
CA LEU A 12 -0.72 -5.83 -9.43
C LEU A 12 0.41 -4.98 -9.99
N VAL A 13 0.57 -3.80 -9.40
CA VAL A 13 1.58 -2.81 -9.79
C VAL A 13 2.52 -2.55 -8.61
N LEU A 14 3.81 -2.73 -8.84
CA LEU A 14 4.88 -2.32 -7.94
C LEU A 14 5.05 -0.80 -8.02
N ARG A 15 4.69 -0.11 -6.94
CA ARG A 15 4.75 1.35 -6.84
C ARG A 15 5.81 1.77 -5.82
N ARG A 16 6.55 2.81 -6.17
CA ARG A 16 7.43 3.57 -5.28
C ARG A 16 6.71 4.83 -4.84
N VAL A 17 6.73 5.08 -3.55
CA VAL A 17 6.24 6.30 -2.93
C VAL A 17 7.27 6.83 -1.94
N THR A 18 7.08 8.08 -1.53
CA THR A 18 7.95 8.77 -0.58
C THR A 18 7.09 9.28 0.57
N VAL A 19 7.62 9.20 1.78
CA VAL A 19 6.99 9.79 2.97
C VAL A 19 6.89 11.30 2.80
N ARG A 20 5.67 11.82 2.81
CA ARG A 20 5.36 13.24 2.78
C ARG A 20 5.19 13.82 4.17
N ARG A 21 4.52 13.09 5.05
CA ARG A 21 4.25 13.48 6.44
C ARG A 21 4.16 12.26 7.34
N VAL A 22 4.41 12.46 8.63
CA VAL A 22 4.20 11.44 9.66
C VAL A 22 3.44 12.06 10.82
N HIS A 23 2.44 11.34 11.33
CA HIS A 23 1.64 11.75 12.48
C HIS A 23 1.63 10.66 13.55
N GLU A 24 1.86 11.04 14.80
CA GLU A 24 1.57 10.20 15.95
C GLU A 24 0.06 10.26 16.23
N VAL A 25 -0.70 9.25 15.79
CA VAL A 25 -2.17 9.20 15.97
C VAL A 25 -2.49 8.84 17.41
N THR A 26 -1.75 7.88 17.96
CA THR A 26 -1.76 7.48 19.36
C THR A 26 -0.33 7.10 19.77
N PRO A 27 -0.03 6.87 21.07
CA PRO A 27 1.30 6.44 21.49
C PRO A 27 1.80 5.13 20.85
N ARG A 28 0.92 4.32 20.24
CA ARG A 28 1.27 3.07 19.55
C ARG A 28 0.79 3.00 18.11
N MET A 29 0.40 4.13 17.52
CA MET A 29 -0.03 4.17 16.12
C MET A 29 0.52 5.39 15.42
N ARG A 30 1.25 5.14 14.33
CA ARG A 30 1.81 6.16 13.45
C ARG A 30 1.13 6.14 12.11
N ARG A 31 0.59 7.28 11.68
CA ARG A 31 0.14 7.47 10.30
C ARG A 31 1.29 7.99 9.47
N VAL A 32 1.57 7.30 8.38
CA VAL A 32 2.54 7.75 7.37
C VAL A 32 1.76 8.14 6.13
N VAL A 33 1.84 9.43 5.78
CA VAL A 33 1.28 9.97 4.54
C VAL A 33 2.33 9.80 3.45
N LEU A 34 1.99 9.04 2.42
CA LEU A 34 2.86 8.70 1.31
C LEU A 34 2.40 9.43 0.05
N GLY A 35 3.34 9.78 -0.83
CA GLY A 35 3.01 10.41 -2.10
C GLY A 35 4.02 10.07 -3.18
N GLY A 36 3.74 10.50 -4.41
CA GLY A 36 4.65 10.33 -5.55
C GLY A 36 3.91 10.04 -6.85
N ASP A 37 4.59 10.27 -7.97
CA ASP A 37 3.98 10.22 -9.31
C ASP A 37 3.40 8.84 -9.65
N GLN A 38 3.95 7.78 -9.06
CA GLN A 38 3.45 6.41 -9.25
C GLN A 38 2.14 6.13 -8.50
N LEU A 39 1.54 7.09 -7.78
CA LEU A 39 0.13 6.99 -7.35
C LEU A 39 -0.83 7.38 -8.48
N GLY A 40 -0.41 8.23 -9.41
CA GLY A 40 -1.11 8.48 -10.65
C GLY A 40 -0.91 7.37 -11.69
N PRO A 41 -1.51 7.51 -12.89
CA PRO A 41 -1.18 6.66 -14.03
C PRO A 41 0.27 6.91 -14.47
N PHE A 42 1.01 5.85 -14.77
CA PHE A 42 2.39 5.98 -15.24
C PHE A 42 2.74 4.86 -16.24
N THR A 43 3.82 5.03 -16.99
CA THR A 43 4.34 4.01 -17.92
C THR A 43 5.66 3.46 -17.39
N ARG A 44 5.82 2.14 -17.40
CA ARG A 44 7.08 1.44 -17.11
C ARG A 44 7.29 0.38 -18.18
N ASP A 45 8.50 0.34 -18.76
CA ASP A 45 8.89 -0.64 -19.77
C ASP A 45 7.89 -0.77 -20.94
N GLY A 46 7.35 0.37 -21.40
CA GLY A 46 6.36 0.44 -22.48
C GLY A 46 4.93 0.04 -22.09
N VAL A 47 4.70 -0.38 -20.84
CA VAL A 47 3.38 -0.76 -20.31
C VAL A 47 2.79 0.38 -19.49
N ARG A 48 1.55 0.78 -19.83
CA ARG A 48 0.81 1.78 -19.06
C ARG A 48 0.12 1.12 -17.87
N HIS A 49 0.40 1.63 -16.67
CA HIS A 49 -0.25 1.24 -15.43
C HIS A 49 -1.29 2.30 -15.01
N PRO A 50 -2.45 1.88 -14.47
CA PRO A 50 -3.48 2.81 -14.04
C PRO A 50 -3.07 3.58 -12.78
N ALA A 51 -3.84 4.61 -12.41
CA ALA A 51 -3.75 5.23 -11.10
C ALA A 51 -3.99 4.18 -9.99
N PHE A 52 -3.38 4.41 -8.83
CA PHE A 52 -3.65 3.61 -7.64
C PHE A 52 -5.07 3.87 -7.14
N ALA A 53 -5.80 2.80 -6.81
CA ALA A 53 -7.12 2.87 -6.23
C ALA A 53 -7.28 1.76 -5.19
N ALA A 54 -7.87 2.11 -4.05
CA ALA A 54 -8.25 1.18 -3.00
C ALA A 54 -9.64 1.55 -2.44
N PRO A 55 -10.71 1.31 -3.22
CA PRO A 55 -12.06 1.74 -2.85
C PRO A 55 -12.75 0.86 -1.79
N GLY A 56 -12.19 -0.31 -1.46
CA GLY A 56 -12.71 -1.15 -0.37
C GLY A 56 -12.14 -0.72 0.97
N PHE A 57 -12.96 -0.74 2.03
CA PHE A 57 -12.52 -0.35 3.38
C PHE A 57 -11.53 -1.36 3.98
N ASP A 58 -11.54 -2.60 3.49
CA ASP A 58 -10.69 -3.72 3.88
C ASP A 58 -9.66 -4.09 2.79
N ASP A 59 -9.46 -3.20 1.81
CA ASP A 59 -8.39 -3.35 0.83
C ASP A 59 -7.04 -3.45 1.57
N HIS A 60 -6.08 -4.15 0.97
CA HIS A 60 -4.73 -4.21 1.52
C HIS A 60 -3.69 -4.15 0.40
N VAL A 61 -2.56 -3.55 0.72
CA VAL A 61 -1.35 -3.53 -0.10
C VAL A 61 -0.26 -4.32 0.61
N LYS A 62 0.62 -4.95 -0.16
CA LYS A 62 1.86 -5.54 0.36
C LYS A 62 2.95 -4.49 0.38
N VAL A 63 3.27 -3.98 1.56
CA VAL A 63 4.48 -3.19 1.79
C VAL A 63 5.69 -4.11 1.71
N ILE A 64 6.73 -3.68 0.99
CA ILE A 64 7.97 -4.43 0.80
C ILE A 64 9.07 -3.77 1.63
N LEU A 65 9.75 -4.58 2.43
CA LEU A 65 10.85 -4.21 3.32
C LEU A 65 12.01 -5.18 3.10
N ALA A 66 13.18 -4.83 3.60
CA ALA A 66 14.36 -5.69 3.57
C ALA A 66 15.02 -5.75 4.94
N ALA A 67 15.37 -6.95 5.41
CA ALA A 67 15.97 -7.16 6.72
C ALA A 67 17.36 -6.52 6.86
N ASP A 68 18.09 -6.41 5.75
CA ASP A 68 19.42 -5.83 5.61
C ASP A 68 19.40 -4.34 5.23
N GLY A 69 18.20 -3.78 5.00
CA GLY A 69 17.99 -2.40 4.55
C GLY A 69 18.07 -2.21 3.03
N ASP A 70 18.49 -3.19 2.23
CA ASP A 70 18.51 -3.08 0.76
C ASP A 70 17.15 -3.46 0.16
N VAL A 71 16.21 -2.51 0.22
CA VAL A 71 14.87 -2.71 -0.35
C VAL A 71 14.90 -2.99 -1.85
N ARG A 72 15.92 -2.53 -2.59
CA ARG A 72 16.00 -2.70 -4.05
C ARG A 72 16.26 -4.15 -4.42
N ALA A 73 17.16 -4.82 -3.70
CA ALA A 73 17.38 -6.27 -3.84
C ALA A 73 16.15 -7.09 -3.43
N ALA A 74 15.28 -6.54 -2.58
CA ALA A 74 14.05 -7.16 -2.14
C ALA A 74 12.83 -6.88 -3.05
N LEU A 75 12.93 -6.12 -4.14
CA LEU A 75 11.77 -5.84 -5.00
C LEU A 75 11.40 -7.06 -5.87
N PRO A 76 10.10 -7.32 -6.11
CA PRO A 76 9.68 -8.24 -7.17
C PRO A 76 9.92 -7.62 -8.55
N ALA A 77 9.93 -8.44 -9.59
CA ALA A 77 9.91 -7.95 -10.96
C ALA A 77 8.49 -7.50 -11.36
N GLN A 78 8.36 -6.34 -11.99
CA GLN A 78 7.10 -5.91 -12.59
C GLN A 78 6.88 -6.66 -13.91
N LEU A 79 5.72 -7.30 -14.06
CA LEU A 79 5.23 -7.86 -15.32
C LEU A 79 4.15 -6.94 -15.91
N PRO A 80 3.77 -7.08 -17.20
CA PRO A 80 2.74 -6.22 -17.80
C PRO A 80 1.39 -6.20 -17.06
N HIS A 81 0.98 -7.36 -16.51
CA HIS A 81 -0.32 -7.53 -15.84
C HIS A 81 -0.18 -8.15 -14.44
N GLY A 82 0.99 -8.01 -13.81
CA GLY A 82 1.23 -8.59 -12.50
C GLY A 82 2.62 -8.29 -11.97
N VAL A 83 3.02 -8.98 -10.90
CA VAL A 83 4.39 -8.98 -10.41
C VAL A 83 4.88 -10.42 -10.26
N GLU A 84 6.16 -10.64 -10.49
CA GLU A 84 6.84 -11.89 -10.20
C GLU A 84 7.67 -11.74 -8.93
N TRP A 85 7.30 -12.49 -7.89
CA TRP A 85 8.05 -12.52 -6.64
C TRP A 85 9.27 -13.44 -6.79
N THR A 86 10.32 -12.91 -7.42
CA THR A 86 11.63 -13.59 -7.53
C THR A 86 12.21 -13.93 -6.15
N PRO A 87 12.99 -15.01 -5.98
CA PRO A 87 13.66 -15.28 -4.72
C PRO A 87 14.53 -14.10 -4.27
N ALA A 88 14.40 -13.71 -3.00
CA ALA A 88 15.21 -12.68 -2.37
C ALA A 88 15.36 -13.01 -0.88
N GLU A 89 16.59 -13.25 -0.44
CA GLU A 89 16.90 -13.79 0.90
C GLU A 89 16.37 -12.91 2.03
N HIS A 90 16.52 -11.59 1.90
CA HIS A 90 16.17 -10.64 2.95
C HIS A 90 14.80 -9.97 2.75
N ARG A 91 13.99 -10.40 1.78
CA ARG A 91 12.69 -9.80 1.50
C ARG A 91 11.71 -10.08 2.62
N LEU A 92 11.10 -9.01 3.12
CA LEU A 92 10.00 -9.06 4.07
C LEU A 92 8.79 -8.35 3.44
N THR A 93 7.60 -8.94 3.56
CA THR A 93 6.36 -8.28 3.14
C THR A 93 5.35 -8.24 4.28
N ARG A 94 4.57 -7.16 4.35
CA ARG A 94 3.47 -7.03 5.31
C ARG A 94 2.25 -6.42 4.63
N ASP A 95 1.08 -6.95 4.94
CA ASP A 95 -0.18 -6.42 4.46
C ASP A 95 -0.59 -5.23 5.34
N TYR A 96 -0.90 -4.10 4.69
CA TYR A 96 -1.41 -2.90 5.34
C TYR A 96 -2.64 -2.40 4.61
N THR A 97 -3.60 -1.90 5.38
CA THR A 97 -4.83 -1.31 4.84
C THR A 97 -4.59 0.16 4.46
N PRO A 98 -4.87 0.53 3.20
CA PRO A 98 -5.14 1.91 2.79
C PRO A 98 -6.07 2.65 3.75
N ARG A 99 -5.52 3.53 4.60
CA ARG A 99 -6.36 4.30 5.52
C ARG A 99 -7.14 5.39 4.80
N ARG A 100 -6.52 6.01 3.79
CA ARG A 100 -7.09 7.03 2.92
C ARG A 100 -6.32 7.02 1.59
N VAL A 101 -7.03 7.20 0.49
CA VAL A 101 -6.46 7.51 -0.82
C VAL A 101 -7.02 8.85 -1.26
N ASP A 102 -6.16 9.82 -1.51
CA ASP A 102 -6.52 11.14 -2.02
C ASP A 102 -5.86 11.34 -3.39
N ALA A 103 -6.64 11.07 -4.44
CA ALA A 103 -6.15 11.14 -5.81
C ALA A 103 -5.84 12.58 -6.26
N GLU A 104 -6.53 13.58 -5.70
CA GLU A 104 -6.30 14.99 -6.05
C GLU A 104 -5.01 15.51 -5.41
N ALA A 105 -4.77 15.17 -4.15
CA ALA A 105 -3.52 15.49 -3.47
C ALA A 105 -2.34 14.61 -3.93
N GLY A 106 -2.61 13.48 -4.58
CA GLY A 106 -1.60 12.48 -4.90
C GLY A 106 -1.01 11.84 -3.64
N GLU A 107 -1.89 11.57 -2.65
CA GLU A 107 -1.52 11.10 -1.33
C GLU A 107 -2.24 9.80 -0.96
N PHE A 108 -1.57 9.02 -0.11
CA PHE A 108 -2.01 7.71 0.32
C PHE A 108 -1.52 7.46 1.75
N ASP A 109 -2.45 7.17 2.66
CA ASP A 109 -2.14 7.04 4.08
C ASP A 109 -2.09 5.57 4.50
N LEU A 110 -1.08 5.23 5.31
CA LEU A 110 -1.00 3.95 6.01
C LEU A 110 -0.87 4.19 7.52
N ASP A 111 -1.67 3.48 8.31
CA ASP A 111 -1.58 3.46 9.77
C ASP A 111 -0.78 2.22 10.21
N PHE A 112 0.35 2.47 10.86
CA PHE A 112 1.24 1.46 11.40
C PHE A 112 1.05 1.35 12.91
N VAL A 113 0.75 0.14 13.38
CA VAL A 113 0.84 -0.16 14.80
C VAL A 113 2.32 -0.31 15.17
N VAL A 114 2.78 0.49 16.12
CA VAL A 114 4.16 0.46 16.61
C VAL A 114 4.21 -0.47 17.81
N HIS A 115 4.72 -1.69 17.60
CA HIS A 115 4.85 -2.71 18.64
C HIS A 115 6.07 -3.61 18.41
N GLY A 116 6.76 -3.97 19.49
CA GLY A 116 7.89 -4.91 19.47
C GLY A 116 8.94 -4.60 18.40
N ASP A 117 9.62 -5.65 17.93
CA ASP A 117 10.76 -5.56 17.01
C ASP A 117 10.41 -6.05 15.59
N GLY A 118 9.14 -5.93 15.19
CA GLY A 118 8.70 -6.33 13.86
C GLY A 118 9.25 -5.39 12.77
N PRO A 119 9.60 -5.88 11.56
CA PRO A 119 10.28 -5.08 10.53
C PRO A 119 9.48 -3.85 10.07
N ALA A 120 8.15 -3.99 9.94
CA ALA A 120 7.30 -2.86 9.57
C ALA A 120 7.09 -1.87 10.72
N ALA A 121 7.02 -2.36 11.97
CA ALA A 121 6.96 -1.50 13.14
C ALA A 121 8.26 -0.72 13.32
N ALA A 122 9.42 -1.37 13.12
CA ALA A 122 10.74 -0.74 13.15
C ALA A 122 10.89 0.30 12.04
N TRP A 123 10.52 -0.04 10.80
CA TRP A 123 10.54 0.92 9.68
C TRP A 123 9.65 2.13 9.99
N ALA A 124 8.41 1.91 10.43
CA ALA A 124 7.48 2.98 10.75
C ALA A 124 7.97 3.84 11.92
N ALA A 125 8.62 3.23 12.93
CA ALA A 125 9.22 3.92 14.07
C ALA A 125 10.40 4.81 13.66
N SER A 126 11.12 4.49 12.59
CA SER A 126 12.21 5.32 12.06
C SER A 126 11.80 6.26 10.92
N ALA A 127 10.61 6.08 10.33
CA ALA A 127 10.20 6.78 9.12
C ALA A 127 10.20 8.31 9.26
N ARG A 128 10.79 8.98 8.27
CA ARG A 128 10.94 10.43 8.15
C ARG A 128 10.52 10.90 6.76
N VAL A 129 10.17 12.18 6.66
CA VAL A 129 9.87 12.82 5.38
C VAL A 129 11.05 12.63 4.42
N GLY A 130 10.77 12.17 3.21
CA GLY A 130 11.78 11.83 2.21
C GLY A 130 12.13 10.35 2.13
N ASP A 131 11.79 9.52 3.13
CA ASP A 131 12.05 8.08 3.08
C ASP A 131 11.22 7.41 1.98
N GLU A 132 11.80 6.41 1.30
CA GLU A 132 11.11 5.63 0.28
C GLU A 132 10.34 4.47 0.90
N LEU A 133 9.20 4.13 0.30
CA LEU A 133 8.47 2.89 0.54
C LEU A 133 8.03 2.30 -0.78
N TRP A 134 8.07 0.97 -0.87
CA TRP A 134 7.60 0.21 -2.01
C TRP A 134 6.43 -0.66 -1.61
N PHE A 135 5.43 -0.74 -2.48
CA PHE A 135 4.30 -1.63 -2.25
C PHE A 135 3.74 -2.22 -3.56
N VAL A 136 2.97 -3.30 -3.40
CA VAL A 136 2.20 -3.94 -4.47
C VAL A 136 0.74 -4.03 -4.05
N GLY A 137 -0.17 -3.70 -4.97
CA GLY A 137 -1.61 -3.92 -4.80
C GLY A 137 -2.45 -2.63 -4.82
N PRO A 138 -3.71 -2.70 -4.34
CA PRO A 138 -4.39 -3.93 -3.89
C PRO A 138 -4.59 -4.92 -5.04
N LYS A 139 -4.81 -6.22 -4.73
CA LYS A 139 -5.13 -7.23 -5.76
C LYS A 139 -6.59 -7.15 -6.20
N SER A 140 -7.46 -6.88 -5.25
CA SER A 140 -8.89 -6.79 -5.44
C SER A 140 -9.48 -5.91 -4.35
N SER A 141 -10.68 -5.39 -4.61
CA SER A 141 -11.49 -4.70 -3.62
C SER A 141 -12.86 -5.32 -3.51
N LEU A 142 -13.41 -5.27 -2.29
CA LEU A 142 -14.79 -5.64 -2.02
C LEU A 142 -15.54 -4.40 -1.53
N ARG A 143 -16.36 -3.80 -2.40
CA ARG A 143 -17.22 -2.69 -1.99
C ARG A 143 -18.50 -3.23 -1.36
N LEU A 144 -18.85 -2.61 -0.24
CA LEU A 144 -20.13 -2.83 0.42
C LEU A 144 -21.27 -2.37 -0.51
N PRO A 145 -22.46 -2.99 -0.39
CA PRO A 145 -23.67 -2.48 -1.01
C PRO A 145 -23.93 -1.03 -0.61
N GLU A 146 -24.51 -0.25 -1.51
CA GLU A 146 -25.01 1.08 -1.20
C GLU A 146 -26.28 0.99 -0.33
N GLY A 147 -26.54 2.03 0.47
CA GLY A 147 -27.76 2.11 1.30
C GLY A 147 -27.79 1.19 2.51
N LEU A 148 -26.65 0.72 3.00
CA LEU A 148 -26.58 0.03 4.29
C LEU A 148 -26.72 1.04 5.44
N ASP A 149 -27.60 0.74 6.40
CA ASP A 149 -27.74 1.55 7.62
C ASP A 149 -26.59 1.32 8.60
N TRP A 150 -26.05 0.10 8.62
CA TRP A 150 -24.95 -0.28 9.50
C TRP A 150 -24.14 -1.45 8.94
N ILE A 151 -22.90 -1.52 9.42
CA ILE A 151 -21.96 -2.63 9.23
C ILE A 151 -21.29 -2.82 10.59
N LEU A 152 -21.12 -4.07 11.00
CA LEU A 152 -20.29 -4.44 12.15
C LEU A 152 -19.07 -5.19 11.64
N LEU A 153 -17.88 -4.78 12.09
CA LEU A 153 -16.58 -5.36 11.76
C LEU A 153 -16.05 -6.19 12.93
#